data_AF-A0A4P6JZE3-F1
#
_entry.id   AF-A0A4P6JZE3-F1
#
_cell.length_a   1.000
_cell.length_b   1.000
_cell.length_c   1.000
_cell.angle_alpha   90.00
_cell.angle_beta   90.00
_cell.angle_gamma   90.00
#
_symmetry.space_group_name_H-M   'P 1'
#
loop_
_entity.id
_entity.type
_entity.pdbx_description
1 polymer ?
#
loop_
_entity_poly.entity_id
_entity_poly.type
_entity_poly.pdbx_seq_one_letter_code
_entity_poly.pdbx_strand_id
1 'polypeptide(L)'
;MAQYQPHSQPNDDDTSAQMEAVQDPLGRLDQSSPAYLQLHPDEIAAIEQIIKSYVAYLRRSASGASSSQDKVSRFIALCTRLASYRQQQSSEAALFLSCADLECICEALDGFSKLIRRHIPKTRQRDDMLLDLQRLRQALTKMLSAPPSTCLTDIFDQMWRNRNLLVST
;
A
#
# COMPACT_ATOMS: atom_id res chain seq x y z
N MET A 1 66.36 38.36 13.02
CA MET A 1 67.51 37.48 12.78
C MET A 1 67.04 36.34 11.89
N ALA A 2 67.61 36.25 10.70
CA ALA A 2 67.39 35.19 9.73
C ALA A 2 68.32 34.00 10.03
N GLN A 3 67.94 32.79 9.59
CA GLN A 3 68.78 31.72 9.00
C GLN A 3 67.90 30.45 8.86
N TYR A 4 67.36 30.17 7.67
CA TYR A 4 67.89 29.26 6.64
C TYR A 4 68.06 27.78 7.06
N GLN A 5 67.15 26.94 6.54
CA GLN A 5 67.26 25.49 6.30
C GLN A 5 68.48 25.18 5.41
N PRO A 6 69.03 23.94 5.38
CA PRO A 6 68.64 23.02 4.29
C PRO A 6 68.82 21.49 4.52
N HIS A 7 68.23 20.73 3.57
CA HIS A 7 68.63 19.40 3.05
C HIS A 7 68.38 18.15 3.90
N SER A 8 67.90 17.00 3.38
CA SER A 8 67.53 16.57 2.02
C SER A 8 66.71 15.26 2.08
N GLN A 9 65.93 15.04 1.02
CA GLN A 9 65.31 13.80 0.48
C GLN A 9 66.22 12.55 0.50
N PRO A 10 65.81 11.36 -0.03
CA PRO A 10 64.48 10.78 -0.36
C PRO A 10 64.29 9.40 0.31
N ASN A 11 63.09 8.82 0.25
CA ASN A 11 62.96 7.37 0.11
C ASN A 11 61.64 7.11 -0.63
N ASP A 12 61.81 6.71 -1.89
CA ASP A 12 60.83 6.03 -2.72
C ASP A 12 60.66 4.57 -2.27
N ASP A 13 59.60 3.96 -2.80
CA ASP A 13 59.21 2.55 -2.76
C ASP A 13 58.65 2.06 -1.39
N ASP A 14 57.49 1.42 -1.31
CA ASP A 14 56.88 0.51 -2.27
C ASP A 14 55.37 0.35 -1.99
N THR A 15 54.58 0.68 -3.00
CA THR A 15 53.42 -0.06 -3.51
C THR A 15 52.91 -1.22 -2.64
N SER A 16 51.82 -0.99 -1.92
CA SER A 16 50.67 -1.91 -1.80
C SER A 16 49.55 -1.24 -1.00
N ALA A 17 49.14 -0.05 -1.43
CA ALA A 17 47.81 0.45 -1.11
C ALA A 17 46.83 -0.37 -1.96
N GLN A 18 46.38 -1.49 -1.40
CA GLN A 18 45.26 -2.24 -1.94
C GLN A 18 44.08 -1.28 -2.08
N MET A 19 43.77 -0.96 -3.33
CA MET A 19 42.48 -0.46 -3.75
C MET A 19 41.45 -1.54 -3.43
N GLU A 20 40.93 -1.57 -2.20
CA GLU A 20 39.55 -2.05 -1.97
C GLU A 20 38.60 -0.93 -2.42
N ALA A 21 38.61 -0.74 -3.74
CA ALA A 21 37.52 -0.11 -4.41
C ALA A 21 36.42 -1.16 -4.57
N VAL A 22 35.22 -0.75 -4.19
CA VAL A 22 33.97 -1.29 -4.72
C VAL A 22 33.62 -2.69 -4.25
N GLN A 23 32.93 -2.74 -3.12
CA GLN A 23 31.55 -3.20 -3.16
C GLN A 23 30.81 -2.64 -1.94
N ASP A 24 30.14 -1.51 -2.18
CA ASP A 24 28.91 -1.14 -1.49
C ASP A 24 28.02 -2.40 -1.45
N PRO A 25 27.85 -3.07 -0.28
CA PRO A 25 27.20 -4.35 -0.24
C PRO A 25 25.70 -4.10 -0.35
N LEU A 26 25.22 -4.07 -1.59
CA LEU A 26 23.82 -4.12 -1.96
C LEU A 26 23.00 -3.13 -1.13
N GLY A 27 23.00 -1.88 -1.58
CA GLY A 27 21.85 -1.00 -1.45
C GLY A 27 20.60 -1.83 -1.70
N ARG A 28 19.99 -2.29 -0.60
CA ARG A 28 18.81 -3.12 -0.59
C ARG A 28 17.79 -2.27 -1.31
N LEU A 29 17.38 -2.74 -2.49
CA LEU A 29 16.30 -2.18 -3.27
C LEU A 29 15.00 -2.34 -2.48
N ASP A 30 14.88 -1.66 -1.34
CA ASP A 30 13.60 -1.27 -0.78
C ASP A 30 13.19 0.06 -1.44
N GLN A 31 13.36 0.11 -2.77
CA GLN A 31 12.73 1.09 -3.62
C GLN A 31 11.34 0.55 -3.97
N SER A 32 10.54 0.30 -2.95
CA SER A 32 9.10 0.20 -3.12
C SER A 32 8.62 1.61 -3.47
N SER A 33 8.77 2.02 -4.73
CA SER A 33 8.26 3.29 -5.21
C SER A 33 6.79 3.39 -4.77
N PRO A 34 6.40 4.48 -4.07
CA PRO A 34 5.05 4.61 -3.58
C PRO A 34 4.09 4.49 -4.76
N ALA A 35 3.11 3.60 -4.64
CA ALA A 35 2.07 3.49 -5.64
C ALA A 35 1.15 4.70 -5.48
N TYR A 36 1.07 5.52 -6.53
CA TYR A 36 0.21 6.68 -6.55
C TYR A 36 -1.20 6.22 -6.88
N LEU A 37 -2.13 6.51 -5.97
CA LEU A 37 -3.51 6.14 -6.17
C LEU A 37 -4.40 7.37 -5.97
N GLN A 38 -5.02 7.84 -7.05
CA GLN A 38 -6.09 8.82 -6.93
C GLN A 38 -7.39 8.11 -6.57
N LEU A 39 -7.92 8.41 -5.38
CA LEU A 39 -9.24 7.96 -4.93
C LEU A 39 -10.09 9.17 -4.57
N HIS A 40 -11.37 9.06 -4.89
CA HIS A 40 -12.39 9.97 -4.42
C HIS A 40 -12.61 9.78 -2.90
N PRO A 41 -12.98 10.83 -2.14
CA PRO A 41 -13.29 10.72 -0.70
C PRO A 41 -14.27 9.60 -0.34
N ASP A 42 -15.28 9.35 -1.19
CA ASP A 42 -16.27 8.29 -0.98
C ASP A 42 -15.67 6.89 -1.12
N GLU A 43 -14.68 6.73 -1.99
CA GLU A 43 -13.97 5.46 -2.20
C GLU A 43 -13.06 5.16 -1.00
N ILE A 44 -12.37 6.20 -0.50
CA ILE A 44 -11.60 6.12 0.75
C ILE A 44 -12.52 5.70 1.90
N ALA A 45 -13.70 6.31 2.02
CA ALA A 45 -14.67 5.96 3.06
C ALA A 45 -15.19 4.53 2.91
N ALA A 46 -15.43 4.05 1.69
CA ALA A 46 -15.85 2.69 1.42
C ALA A 46 -14.76 1.66 1.81
N ILE A 47 -13.50 1.91 1.42
CA ILE A 47 -12.36 1.05 1.79
C ILE A 47 -12.17 1.03 3.31
N GLU A 48 -12.23 2.19 3.96
CA GLU A 48 -12.17 2.30 5.43
C GLU A 48 -13.24 1.44 6.09
N GLN A 49 -14.48 1.49 5.59
CA GLN A 49 -15.59 0.71 6.15
C GLN A 49 -15.42 -0.80 5.94
N ILE A 50 -14.87 -1.22 4.79
CA ILE A 50 -14.53 -2.62 4.52
C ILE A 50 -13.47 -3.11 5.52
N ILE A 51 -12.40 -2.32 5.71
CA ILE A 51 -11.33 -2.67 6.66
C ILE A 51 -11.88 -2.75 8.08
N LYS A 52 -12.68 -1.78 8.53
CA LYS A 52 -13.32 -1.79 9.86
C LYS A 52 -14.18 -3.05 10.07
N SER A 53 -14.97 -3.41 9.06
CA SER A 53 -15.81 -4.61 9.11
C SER A 53 -14.96 -5.88 9.23
N TYR A 54 -13.86 -5.96 8.50
CA TYR A 54 -12.95 -7.10 8.58
C TYR A 54 -12.20 -7.15 9.92
N VAL A 55 -11.78 -6.02 10.47
CA VAL A 55 -11.18 -5.94 11.82
C VAL A 55 -12.15 -6.43 12.89
N ALA A 56 -13.42 -6.02 12.82
CA ALA A 56 -14.45 -6.49 13.75
C ALA A 56 -14.61 -8.01 13.68
N TYR A 57 -14.57 -8.58 12.48
CA TYR A 57 -14.59 -10.03 12.28
C TYR A 57 -13.34 -10.73 12.82
N LEU A 58 -12.14 -10.20 12.53
CA LEU A 58 -10.88 -10.76 13.02
C LEU A 58 -10.86 -10.81 14.54
N ARG A 59 -11.24 -9.71 15.20
CA ARG A 59 -11.35 -9.64 16.67
C ARG A 59 -12.29 -10.70 17.24
N ARG A 60 -13.39 -10.99 16.55
CA ARG A 60 -14.37 -12.01 16.98
C ARG A 60 -13.90 -13.43 16.70
N SER A 61 -13.10 -13.64 15.67
CA SER A 61 -12.71 -14.97 15.18
C SER A 61 -11.36 -15.45 15.71
N ALA A 62 -10.50 -14.54 16.18
CA ALA A 62 -9.11 -14.82 16.49
C ALA A 62 -8.75 -14.61 17.97
N SER A 63 -9.70 -14.83 18.88
CA SER A 63 -9.51 -14.68 20.33
C SER A 63 -8.25 -15.43 20.80
N GLY A 64 -7.16 -14.69 21.03
CA GLY A 64 -5.94 -15.17 21.71
C GLY A 64 -4.67 -15.32 20.86
N ALA A 65 -4.71 -15.21 19.52
CA ALA A 65 -3.49 -15.37 18.71
C ALA A 65 -2.72 -14.04 18.56
N SER A 66 -1.44 -14.01 18.98
CA SER A 66 -0.55 -12.84 18.86
C SER A 66 -0.42 -12.35 17.41
N SER A 67 -0.31 -13.27 16.45
CA SER A 67 -0.27 -12.96 15.01
C SER A 67 -1.53 -12.23 14.51
N SER A 68 -2.68 -12.46 15.15
CA SER A 68 -3.90 -11.75 14.80
C SER A 68 -3.96 -10.34 15.40
N GLN A 69 -3.31 -10.12 16.55
CA GLN A 69 -3.23 -8.79 17.15
C GLN A 69 -2.36 -7.86 16.30
N ASP A 70 -1.21 -8.36 15.81
CA ASP A 70 -0.35 -7.59 14.91
C ASP A 70 -1.05 -7.23 13.60
N LYS A 71 -1.84 -8.15 13.05
CA LYS A 71 -2.69 -7.88 11.88
C LYS A 71 -3.73 -6.80 12.18
N VAL A 72 -4.47 -6.93 13.28
CA VAL A 72 -5.48 -5.96 13.69
C VAL A 72 -4.87 -4.57 13.88
N SER A 73 -3.71 -4.47 14.51
CA SER A 73 -2.98 -3.20 14.69
C SER A 73 -2.61 -2.55 13.36
N ARG A 74 -2.13 -3.33 12.38
CA ARG A 74 -1.83 -2.82 11.03
C ARG A 74 -3.08 -2.28 10.32
N PHE A 75 -4.19 -3.00 10.37
CA PHE A 75 -5.44 -2.53 9.79
C PHE A 75 -5.97 -1.26 10.45
N ILE A 76 -5.83 -1.13 11.77
CA ILE A 76 -6.22 0.08 12.50
C ILE A 76 -5.34 1.27 12.07
N ALA A 77 -4.02 1.08 11.98
CA ALA A 77 -3.10 2.12 11.52
C ALA A 77 -3.40 2.56 10.07
N LEU A 78 -3.82 1.65 9.21
CA LEU A 78 -4.29 1.97 7.86
C LEU A 78 -5.59 2.80 7.90
N CYS A 79 -6.59 2.40 8.68
CA CYS A 79 -7.83 3.17 8.85
C CYS A 79 -7.56 4.60 9.34
N THR A 80 -6.68 4.77 10.33
CA THR A 80 -6.32 6.10 10.85
C THR A 80 -5.74 6.98 9.74
N ARG A 81 -4.82 6.43 8.92
CA ARG A 81 -4.25 7.17 7.78
C ARG A 81 -5.32 7.54 6.75
N LEU A 82 -6.17 6.59 6.34
CA LEU A 82 -7.27 6.86 5.39
C LEU A 82 -8.23 7.95 5.92
N ALA A 83 -8.56 7.93 7.21
CA ALA A 83 -9.39 8.94 7.84
C ALA A 83 -8.71 10.33 7.83
N SER A 84 -7.40 10.39 8.12
CA SER A 84 -6.64 11.64 8.02
C SER A 84 -6.63 12.20 6.60
N TYR A 85 -6.45 11.35 5.58
CA TYR A 85 -6.52 11.78 4.19
C TYR A 85 -7.90 12.35 3.80
N ARG A 86 -8.97 11.70 4.27
CA ARG A 86 -10.35 12.19 4.06
C ARG A 86 -10.57 13.58 4.66
N GLN A 87 -9.95 13.88 5.80
CA GLN A 87 -10.06 15.18 6.47
C GLN A 87 -9.21 16.27 5.79
N GLN A 88 -8.17 15.89 5.06
CA GLN A 88 -7.22 16.80 4.42
C GLN A 88 -7.56 17.13 2.95
N GLN A 89 -8.44 16.36 2.31
CA GLN A 89 -8.79 16.57 0.90
C GLN A 89 -9.76 17.74 0.70
N SER A 90 -9.22 18.91 0.36
CA SER A 90 -9.96 20.06 -0.22
C SER A 90 -10.04 20.00 -1.77
N SER A 91 -9.28 19.09 -2.39
CA SER A 91 -9.16 18.86 -3.84
C SER A 91 -8.47 17.50 -4.04
N GLU A 92 -8.65 16.84 -5.18
CA GLU A 92 -8.15 15.49 -5.58
C GLU A 92 -6.64 15.23 -5.30
N ALA A 93 -6.26 15.15 -4.03
CA ALA A 93 -4.90 14.86 -3.63
C ALA A 93 -4.66 13.35 -3.77
N ALA A 94 -3.67 12.99 -4.59
CA ALA A 94 -3.26 11.60 -4.76
C ALA A 94 -2.91 10.98 -3.40
N LEU A 95 -3.53 9.84 -3.10
CA LEU A 95 -3.27 9.05 -1.90
C LEU A 95 -1.96 8.29 -2.12
N PHE A 96 -1.00 8.52 -1.24
CA PHE A 96 0.24 7.73 -1.22
C PHE A 96 -0.01 6.47 -0.41
N LEU A 97 -0.06 5.33 -1.11
CA LEU A 97 -0.15 4.01 -0.49
C LEU A 97 1.16 3.25 -0.71
N SER A 98 1.70 2.70 0.38
CA SER A 98 2.80 1.75 0.27
C SER A 98 2.31 0.40 -0.27
N CYS A 99 3.22 -0.44 -0.77
CA CYS A 99 2.89 -1.81 -1.15
C CYS A 99 2.24 -2.58 0.01
N ALA A 100 2.75 -2.41 1.24
CA ALA A 100 2.17 -3.01 2.43
C ALA A 100 0.71 -2.56 2.68
N ASP A 101 0.37 -1.31 2.35
CA ASP A 101 -1.00 -0.81 2.47
C ASP A 101 -1.92 -1.43 1.44
N LEU A 102 -1.46 -1.52 0.18
CA LEU A 102 -2.20 -2.17 -0.89
C LEU A 102 -2.44 -3.66 -0.61
N GLU A 103 -1.43 -4.36 -0.07
CA GLU A 103 -1.56 -5.75 0.40
C GLU A 103 -2.61 -5.86 1.51
N CYS A 104 -2.57 -4.96 2.49
CA CYS A 104 -3.58 -4.92 3.54
C CYS A 104 -4.98 -4.70 2.96
N ILE A 105 -5.17 -3.76 2.04
CA ILE A 105 -6.46 -3.52 1.39
C ILE A 105 -6.93 -4.78 0.65
N CYS A 106 -6.03 -5.44 -0.09
CA CYS A 106 -6.34 -6.69 -0.79
C CYS A 106 -6.78 -7.81 0.18
N GLU A 107 -6.09 -7.95 1.33
CA GLU A 107 -6.47 -8.90 2.38
C GLU A 107 -7.84 -8.56 2.98
N ALA A 108 -8.11 -7.27 3.23
CA ALA A 108 -9.40 -6.82 3.76
C ALA A 108 -10.55 -7.07 2.77
N LEU A 109 -10.35 -6.83 1.47
CA LEU A 109 -11.33 -7.10 0.42
C LEU A 109 -11.67 -8.59 0.31
N ASP A 110 -10.66 -9.46 0.38
CA ASP A 110 -10.85 -10.91 0.38
C ASP A 110 -11.58 -11.39 1.64
N GLY A 111 -11.14 -10.89 2.81
CA GLY A 111 -11.78 -11.13 4.09
C GLY A 111 -13.25 -10.72 4.11
N PHE A 112 -13.56 -9.52 3.64
CA PHE A 112 -14.93 -9.02 3.54
C PHE A 112 -15.78 -9.81 2.55
N SER A 113 -15.22 -10.21 1.41
CA SER A 113 -15.90 -11.08 0.44
C SER A 113 -16.28 -12.43 1.06
N LYS A 114 -15.40 -13.01 1.89
CA LYS A 114 -15.69 -14.23 2.65
C LYS A 114 -16.82 -14.01 3.66
N LEU A 115 -16.86 -12.85 4.31
CA LEU A 115 -17.94 -12.49 5.25
C LEU A 115 -19.29 -12.37 4.55
N ILE A 116 -19.34 -11.65 3.43
CA ILE A 116 -20.55 -11.53 2.62
C ILE A 116 -21.06 -12.91 2.20
N ARG A 117 -20.17 -13.79 1.69
CA ARG A 117 -20.56 -15.14 1.28
C ARG A 117 -21.10 -15.98 2.44
N ARG A 118 -20.61 -15.78 3.66
CA ARG A 118 -21.00 -16.53 4.86
C ARG A 118 -22.29 -16.02 5.49
N HIS A 119 -22.53 -14.71 5.49
CA HIS A 119 -23.60 -14.09 6.27
C HIS A 119 -24.74 -13.52 5.44
N ILE A 120 -24.55 -13.28 4.14
CA ILE A 120 -25.59 -12.72 3.26
C ILE A 120 -26.13 -13.84 2.35
N PRO A 121 -27.46 -14.09 2.38
CA PRO A 121 -28.10 -15.07 1.49
C PRO A 121 -27.76 -14.85 0.02
N LYS A 122 -27.81 -15.92 -0.78
CA LYS A 122 -27.54 -15.81 -2.22
C LYS A 122 -28.61 -14.96 -2.89
N THR A 123 -28.19 -13.80 -3.42
CA THR A 123 -29.01 -12.91 -4.23
C THR A 123 -28.15 -12.37 -5.37
N ARG A 124 -28.80 -11.97 -6.47
CA ARG A 124 -28.11 -11.36 -7.62
C ARG A 124 -27.27 -10.15 -7.20
N GLN A 125 -27.86 -9.25 -6.41
CA GLN A 125 -27.17 -8.05 -5.91
C GLN A 125 -25.92 -8.38 -5.08
N ARG A 126 -25.97 -9.43 -4.26
CA ARG A 126 -24.81 -9.87 -3.49
C ARG A 126 -23.70 -10.37 -4.43
N ASP A 127 -24.07 -11.15 -5.44
CA ASP A 127 -23.11 -11.73 -6.37
C ASP A 127 -22.47 -10.66 -7.26
N ASP A 128 -23.24 -9.65 -7.68
CA ASP A 128 -22.74 -8.47 -8.40
C ASP A 128 -21.73 -7.69 -7.53
N MET A 129 -22.06 -7.44 -6.25
CA MET A 129 -21.13 -6.78 -5.31
C MET A 129 -19.84 -7.60 -5.09
N LEU A 130 -19.94 -8.93 -4.97
CA LEU A 130 -18.77 -9.80 -4.83
C LEU A 130 -17.87 -9.77 -6.08
N LEU A 131 -18.48 -9.66 -7.26
CA LEU A 131 -17.77 -9.55 -8.53
C LEU A 131 -17.02 -8.20 -8.62
N ASP A 132 -17.65 -7.11 -8.20
CA ASP A 132 -17.02 -5.79 -8.16
C ASP A 132 -15.86 -5.72 -7.15
N LEU A 133 -16.04 -6.30 -5.95
CA LEU A 133 -14.95 -6.45 -4.98
C LEU A 133 -13.77 -7.26 -5.55
N GLN A 134 -14.06 -8.32 -6.32
CA GLN A 134 -13.04 -9.12 -6.98
C GLN A 134 -12.29 -8.32 -8.06
N ARG A 135 -13.01 -7.53 -8.88
CA ARG A 135 -12.40 -6.65 -9.89
C ARG A 135 -11.49 -5.60 -9.26
N LEU A 136 -11.95 -4.95 -8.18
CA LEU A 136 -11.15 -3.99 -7.43
C LEU A 136 -9.87 -4.64 -6.88
N ARG A 137 -9.97 -5.82 -6.27
CA ARG A 137 -8.81 -6.54 -5.77
C ARG A 137 -7.82 -6.89 -6.88
N GLN A 138 -8.31 -7.36 -8.03
CA GLN A 138 -7.47 -7.65 -9.19
C GLN A 138 -6.74 -6.40 -9.70
N ALA A 139 -7.41 -5.26 -9.71
CA ALA A 139 -6.81 -3.98 -10.08
C ALA A 139 -5.68 -3.56 -9.13
N LEU A 140 -5.93 -3.63 -7.81
CA LEU A 140 -4.92 -3.33 -6.79
C LEU A 140 -3.74 -4.31 -6.86
N THR A 141 -4.00 -5.59 -7.12
CA THR A 141 -2.94 -6.60 -7.29
C THR A 141 -2.11 -6.34 -8.56
N LYS A 142 -2.73 -5.85 -9.63
CA LYS A 142 -1.99 -5.43 -10.83
C LYS A 142 -1.09 -4.24 -10.52
N MET A 143 -1.51 -3.28 -9.70
CA MET A 143 -0.66 -2.17 -9.27
C MET A 143 0.53 -2.64 -8.42
N LEU A 144 0.36 -3.68 -7.60
CA LEU A 144 1.47 -4.31 -6.88
C LEU A 144 2.48 -4.99 -7.81
N SER A 145 2.01 -5.46 -8.98
CA SER A 145 2.84 -6.16 -9.97
C SER A 145 3.38 -5.26 -11.09
N ALA A 146 2.84 -4.05 -11.24
CA ALA A 146 3.18 -3.13 -12.30
C ALA A 146 4.06 -1.97 -11.76
N PRO A 147 4.93 -1.37 -12.61
CA PRO A 147 5.61 -0.14 -12.24
C PRO A 147 4.59 0.98 -11.92
N PRO A 148 4.95 1.99 -11.10
CA PRO A 148 4.03 2.89 -10.36
C PRO A 148 3.16 3.87 -11.18
N SER A 149 2.84 3.58 -12.44
CA SER A 149 2.24 4.53 -13.40
C SER A 149 0.78 4.28 -13.77
N THR A 150 0.09 3.28 -13.22
CA THR A 150 -1.32 2.97 -13.59
C THR A 150 -2.34 3.59 -12.64
N CYS A 151 -3.20 4.46 -13.18
CA CYS A 151 -4.34 5.09 -12.47
C CYS A 151 -5.53 4.12 -12.29
N LEU A 152 -6.13 4.06 -11.09
CA LEU A 152 -7.36 3.27 -10.83
C LEU A 152 -8.67 4.02 -11.13
N THR A 153 -8.60 5.30 -11.48
CA THR A 153 -9.78 6.13 -11.74
C THR A 153 -10.69 5.52 -12.81
N ASP A 154 -10.13 4.90 -13.85
CA ASP A 154 -10.93 4.21 -14.89
C ASP A 154 -11.75 3.03 -14.34
N ILE A 155 -11.25 2.35 -13.30
CA ILE A 155 -11.88 1.13 -12.75
C ILE A 155 -13.00 1.50 -11.78
N PHE A 156 -12.77 2.52 -10.96
CA PHE A 156 -13.81 3.04 -10.07
C PHE A 156 -14.96 3.70 -10.82
N ASP A 157 -14.65 4.48 -11.86
CA ASP A 157 -15.67 5.13 -12.71
C ASP A 157 -16.53 4.07 -13.42
N GLN A 158 -15.92 2.94 -13.83
CA GLN A 158 -16.65 1.80 -14.41
C GLN A 158 -17.52 1.04 -13.37
N MET A 159 -17.07 0.89 -12.12
CA MET A 159 -17.88 0.26 -11.06
C MET A 159 -19.04 1.14 -10.63
N TRP A 160 -18.82 2.46 -10.51
CA TRP A 160 -19.84 3.38 -10.00
C TRP A 160 -20.93 3.69 -11.02
N ARG A 161 -20.58 3.83 -12.32
CA ARG A 161 -21.57 3.99 -13.40
C ARG A 161 -22.57 2.83 -13.50
N ASN A 162 -22.13 1.59 -13.23
CA ASN A 162 -23.03 0.43 -13.23
C ASN A 162 -24.04 0.44 -12.07
N ARG A 163 -23.74 1.16 -10.98
CA ARG A 163 -24.60 1.22 -9.79
C ARG A 163 -25.76 2.21 -9.94
N ASN A 164 -25.59 3.29 -10.69
CA ASN A 164 -26.63 4.30 -10.92
C ASN A 164 -27.64 3.92 -12.01
N LEU A 165 -27.35 2.93 -12.85
CA LEU A 165 -28.30 2.42 -13.86
C LEU A 165 -29.41 1.53 -13.27
N LEU A 166 -29.33 1.16 -11.99
CA LEU A 166 -30.30 0.30 -11.30
C LEU A 166 -31.33 1.06 -10.45
N VAL A 167 -31.36 2.40 -10.50
CA VAL A 167 -32.29 3.24 -9.70
C VAL A 167 -33.34 3.97 -10.57
N SER A 168 -33.44 3.64 -11.86
CA SER A 168 -34.38 4.32 -12.80
C SER A 168 -35.41 3.42 -13.48
N THR A 169 -35.77 2.29 -12.87
CA THR A 169 -36.92 1.46 -13.29
C THR A 169 -37.78 1.13 -12.09
#